data_AF-A0A7J7HEG5-F1
#
_entry.id   AF-A0A7J7HEG5-F1
#
_cell.length_a   1.000
_cell.length_b   1.000
_cell.length_c   1.000
_cell.angle_alpha   90.00
_cell.angle_beta   90.00
_cell.angle_gamma   90.00
#
_symmetry.space_group_name_H-M   'P 1'
#
loop_
_entity.id
_entity.type
_entity.pdbx_description
1 polymer ?
#
loop_
_entity_poly.entity_id
_entity_poly.type
_entity_poly.pdbx_seq_one_letter_code
_entity_poly.pdbx_strand_id
1 'polypeptide(L)'
;MSKLTVILNAAKLKWGHHLMTQTYSLGEECLEINYYGAKRMIGVLIPLLDFSDSPRIVNVSSSSVNLKFVPNEWTKGVFLDNESLTEERIEAVLNKFMKDFKEGELKANCWPSSLSAYVKTYMNFNIGNLTVEEGGENIVRLALLPKGGPSGLFFSQKEVSPL
;
A
#
# COMPACT_ATOMS: atom_id res chain seq x y z
N MET A 1 19.56 -5.85 4.30
CA MET A 1 18.48 -6.34 3.43
C MET A 1 17.27 -5.46 3.59
N SER A 2 16.99 -4.65 2.58
CA SER A 2 15.83 -3.76 2.53
C SER A 2 14.58 -4.61 2.25
N LYS A 3 13.65 -4.66 3.20
CA LYS A 3 12.40 -5.42 3.03
C LYS A 3 11.37 -4.53 2.33
N LEU A 4 10.85 -5.04 1.23
CA LEU A 4 9.78 -4.45 0.42
C LEU A 4 8.47 -4.47 1.21
N THR A 5 7.85 -3.32 1.41
CA THR A 5 6.47 -3.21 1.89
C THR A 5 5.60 -2.83 0.69
N VAL A 6 4.57 -3.62 0.40
CA VAL A 6 3.63 -3.46 -0.73
C VAL A 6 2.76 -2.21 -0.52
N ILE A 7 2.58 -1.40 -1.57
CA ILE A 7 1.65 -0.27 -1.58
C ILE A 7 0.38 -0.69 -2.32
N LEU A 8 -0.77 -0.47 -1.68
CA LEU A 8 -2.00 -0.14 -2.40
C LEU A 8 -2.29 1.32 -2.08
N ASN A 9 -2.13 2.20 -3.05
CA ASN A 9 -2.45 3.61 -2.88
C ASN A 9 -3.46 3.91 -3.98
N ALA A 10 -4.73 4.03 -3.61
CA ALA A 10 -5.77 4.31 -4.58
C ALA A 10 -5.64 5.77 -5.02
N ALA A 11 -5.05 6.00 -6.20
CA ALA A 11 -5.08 7.32 -6.82
C ALA A 11 -6.43 7.59 -7.50
N LYS A 12 -6.94 8.81 -7.27
CA LYS A 12 -8.19 9.41 -7.80
C LYS A 12 -9.49 8.68 -7.46
N LEU A 13 -10.18 9.19 -6.43
CA LEU A 13 -11.63 9.12 -6.36
C LEU A 13 -12.18 10.54 -6.50
N LYS A 14 -13.10 10.80 -7.43
CA LYS A 14 -13.93 12.02 -7.46
C LYS A 14 -15.10 11.82 -6.50
N TRP A 15 -15.30 12.66 -5.48
CA TRP A 15 -16.48 12.52 -4.60
C TRP A 15 -17.40 13.73 -4.64
N GLY A 16 -18.62 13.48 -5.14
CA GLY A 16 -19.83 14.27 -4.96
C GLY A 16 -21.03 13.32 -5.05
N HIS A 17 -21.74 13.11 -3.93
CA HIS A 17 -23.04 12.45 -3.71
C HIS A 17 -23.50 11.20 -4.51
N HIS A 18 -22.70 10.60 -5.37
CA HIS A 18 -22.97 9.34 -6.04
C HIS A 18 -22.01 8.27 -5.55
N LEU A 19 -22.53 7.10 -5.18
CA LEU A 19 -21.76 5.90 -4.84
C LEU A 19 -20.74 5.63 -5.95
N MET A 20 -19.46 5.83 -5.67
CA MET A 20 -18.38 5.71 -6.65
C MET A 20 -18.05 4.23 -6.89
N THR A 21 -18.50 3.71 -8.03
CA THR A 21 -17.99 2.45 -8.58
C THR A 21 -16.58 2.71 -9.14
N GLN A 22 -15.56 2.04 -8.61
CA GLN A 22 -14.24 2.05 -9.23
C GLN A 22 -14.34 1.35 -10.59
N THR A 23 -13.76 1.92 -11.64
CA THR A 23 -13.71 1.28 -12.96
C THR A 23 -12.47 0.41 -13.07
N TYR A 24 -12.54 -0.61 -13.93
CA TYR A 24 -11.39 -1.48 -14.22
C TYR A 24 -10.14 -0.68 -14.64
N SER A 25 -10.30 0.32 -15.51
CA SER A 25 -9.21 1.20 -15.96
C SER A 25 -8.57 2.00 -14.82
N LEU A 26 -9.35 2.46 -13.83
CA LEU A 26 -8.80 3.11 -12.63
C LEU A 26 -8.08 2.10 -11.72
N GLY A 27 -8.53 0.84 -11.70
CA GLY A 27 -7.83 -0.26 -11.04
C GLY A 27 -6.46 -0.55 -11.67
N GLU A 28 -6.40 -0.62 -13.00
CA GLU A 28 -5.14 -0.77 -13.75
C GLU A 28 -4.17 0.38 -13.50
N GLU A 29 -4.64 1.63 -13.64
CA GLU A 29 -3.83 2.83 -13.40
C GLU A 29 -3.28 2.86 -11.96
N CYS A 30 -4.11 2.48 -10.98
CA CYS A 30 -3.71 2.35 -9.59
C CYS A 30 -2.59 1.31 -9.40
N LEU A 31 -2.67 0.12 -10.00
CA LEU A 31 -1.61 -0.88 -9.86
C LEU A 31 -0.31 -0.42 -10.54
N GLU A 32 -0.42 0.18 -11.72
CA GLU A 32 0.73 0.69 -12.46
C GLU A 32 1.50 1.77 -11.71
N ILE A 33 0.79 2.70 -11.07
CA ILE A 33 1.43 3.79 -10.33
C ILE A 33 1.95 3.28 -8.99
N ASN A 34 1.11 2.59 -8.22
CA ASN A 34 1.34 2.41 -6.80
C ASN A 34 2.15 1.16 -6.49
N TYR A 35 1.98 0.08 -7.26
CA TYR A 35 2.79 -1.11 -7.10
C TYR A 35 3.97 -1.11 -8.07
N TYR A 36 3.71 -1.15 -9.37
CA TYR A 36 4.77 -1.31 -10.37
C TYR A 36 5.67 -0.07 -10.47
N GLY A 37 5.11 1.13 -10.40
CA GLY A 37 5.86 2.39 -10.38
C GLY A 37 6.80 2.49 -9.19
N ALA A 38 6.30 2.20 -7.99
CA ALA A 38 7.11 2.19 -6.77
C ALA A 38 8.21 1.10 -6.83
N LYS A 39 7.88 -0.12 -7.28
CA LYS A 39 8.85 -1.21 -7.44
C LYS A 39 9.98 -0.83 -8.39
N ARG A 40 9.66 -0.27 -9.57
CA ARG A 40 10.66 0.21 -10.54
C ARG A 40 11.53 1.32 -9.95
N MET A 41 10.92 2.30 -9.30
CA MET A 41 11.65 3.42 -8.67
C MET A 41 12.63 2.91 -7.61
N ILE A 42 12.17 2.06 -6.69
CA ILE A 42 13.02 1.49 -5.65
C ILE A 42 14.14 0.65 -6.27
N GLY A 43 13.83 -0.18 -7.27
CA GLY A 43 14.81 -1.00 -7.99
C GLY A 43 15.97 -0.17 -8.55
N VAL A 44 15.67 0.99 -9.15
CA VAL A 44 16.69 1.90 -9.70
C VAL A 44 17.46 2.65 -8.60
N LEU A 45 16.83 2.97 -7.47
CA LEU A 45 17.45 3.76 -6.41
C LEU A 45 18.20 2.92 -5.36
N ILE A 46 18.01 1.60 -5.32
CA ILE A 46 18.71 0.70 -4.38
C ILE A 46 20.24 0.90 -4.38
N PRO A 47 20.94 0.98 -5.53
CA PRO A 47 22.40 1.18 -5.53
C PRO A 47 22.84 2.48 -4.87
N LEU A 48 21.98 3.51 -4.82
CA LEU A 48 22.31 4.78 -4.16
C LEU A 48 22.33 4.64 -2.63
N LEU A 49 21.66 3.63 -2.08
CA LEU A 49 21.63 3.39 -0.64
C LEU A 49 22.99 2.94 -0.11
N ASP A 50 23.84 2.34 -0.94
CA ASP A 50 25.18 1.89 -0.56
C ASP A 50 26.13 3.07 -0.23
N PHE A 51 25.79 4.28 -0.68
CA PHE A 51 26.54 5.50 -0.38
C PHE A 51 26.07 6.22 0.90
N SER A 52 25.07 5.68 1.61
CA SER A 52 24.57 6.26 2.85
C SER A 52 25.08 5.49 4.07
N ASP A 53 25.51 6.21 5.10
CA ASP A 53 25.90 5.60 6.38
C ASP A 53 24.69 5.03 7.16
N SER A 54 23.48 5.47 6.81
CA SER A 54 22.20 5.09 7.42
C SER A 54 21.08 5.00 6.36
N PRO A 55 21.12 4.01 5.45
CA PRO A 55 20.15 3.89 4.36
C PRO A 55 18.75 3.56 4.88
N ARG A 56 17.74 4.24 4.33
CA ARG A 56 16.33 4.09 4.69
C ARG A 56 15.45 4.12 3.44
N ILE A 57 14.51 3.20 3.36
CA ILE A 57 13.35 3.29 2.48
C ILE A 57 12.13 3.39 3.40
N VAL A 58 11.37 4.48 3.27
CA VAL A 58 10.08 4.64 3.94
C VAL A 58 9.01 4.59 2.88
N ASN A 59 8.15 3.59 2.95
CA ASN A 59 7.05 3.45 2.01
C ASN A 59 5.73 3.91 2.63
N VAL A 60 5.00 4.77 1.93
CA VAL A 60 3.72 5.32 2.40
C VAL A 60 2.58 4.48 1.85
N SER A 61 1.86 3.81 2.75
CA SER A 61 0.72 2.94 2.43
C SER A 61 -0.55 3.35 3.19
N SER A 62 -1.67 2.68 2.94
CA SER A 62 -2.97 2.97 3.56
C SER A 62 -3.27 2.00 4.71
N SER A 63 -3.97 2.44 5.76
CA SER A 63 -4.53 1.53 6.77
C SER A 63 -5.54 0.53 6.19
N SER A 64 -6.17 0.86 5.05
CA SER A 64 -7.11 -0.03 4.34
C SER A 64 -6.46 -1.30 3.79
N VAL A 65 -5.11 -1.38 3.75
CA VAL A 65 -4.38 -2.56 3.26
C VAL A 65 -4.12 -3.59 4.36
N ASN A 66 -4.47 -3.28 5.61
CA ASN A 66 -4.26 -4.19 6.73
C ASN A 66 -5.05 -5.49 6.50
N LEU A 67 -4.39 -6.65 6.59
CA LEU A 67 -4.96 -7.93 6.20
C LEU A 67 -6.14 -8.33 7.09
N LYS A 68 -6.24 -7.76 8.30
CA LYS A 68 -7.41 -7.91 9.18
C LYS A 68 -8.72 -7.50 8.51
N PHE A 69 -8.67 -6.60 7.54
CA PHE A 69 -9.85 -6.13 6.81
C PHE A 69 -10.06 -6.82 5.45
N VAL A 70 -9.19 -7.76 5.08
CA VAL A 70 -9.32 -8.55 3.84
C VAL A 70 -10.17 -9.78 4.14
N PRO A 71 -11.37 -9.95 3.55
CA PRO A 71 -12.19 -11.13 3.82
C PRO A 71 -11.73 -12.39 3.04
N ASN A 72 -10.92 -12.22 1.99
CA ASN A 72 -10.43 -13.32 1.17
C ASN A 72 -9.31 -14.11 1.88
N GLU A 73 -9.64 -15.32 2.34
CA GLU A 73 -8.72 -16.19 3.10
C GLU A 73 -7.52 -16.69 2.28
N TRP A 74 -7.68 -16.90 0.96
CA TRP A 74 -6.56 -17.24 0.09
C TRP A 74 -5.54 -16.09 0.04
N THR A 75 -6.02 -14.86 -0.11
CA THR A 75 -5.19 -13.64 -0.14
C THR A 75 -4.47 -13.45 1.19
N LYS A 76 -5.16 -13.63 2.32
CA LYS A 76 -4.52 -13.64 3.65
C LYS A 76 -3.44 -14.71 3.75
N GLY A 77 -3.74 -15.94 3.34
CA GLY A 77 -2.79 -17.04 3.39
C GLY A 77 -1.53 -16.78 2.58
N VAL A 78 -1.65 -16.09 1.43
CA VAL A 78 -0.48 -15.66 0.65
C VAL A 78 0.36 -14.65 1.43
N PHE A 79 -0.26 -13.60 1.99
CA PHE A 79 0.48 -12.51 2.64
C PHE A 79 0.95 -12.80 4.07
N LEU A 80 0.31 -13.71 4.80
CA LEU A 80 0.70 -14.09 6.16
C LEU A 80 1.81 -15.14 6.19
N ASP A 81 1.99 -15.90 5.11
CA ASP A 81 3.09 -16.86 4.99
C ASP A 81 4.38 -16.15 4.56
N ASN A 82 5.07 -15.57 5.55
CA ASN A 82 6.29 -14.80 5.34
C ASN A 82 7.48 -15.66 4.85
N GLU A 83 7.47 -16.98 5.05
CA GLU A 83 8.54 -17.86 4.59
C GLU A 83 8.44 -18.13 3.09
N SER A 84 7.22 -18.21 2.56
CA SER A 84 7.00 -18.45 1.13
C SER A 84 6.55 -17.21 0.35
N LEU A 85 6.53 -16.02 0.96
CA LEU A 85 6.14 -14.78 0.27
C LEU A 85 7.20 -14.39 -0.77
N THR A 86 6.87 -14.62 -2.05
CA THR A 86 7.71 -14.25 -3.18
C THR A 86 7.00 -13.24 -4.09
N GLU A 87 7.78 -12.62 -4.98
CA GLU A 87 7.23 -11.72 -6.00
C GLU A 87 6.18 -12.43 -6.85
N GLU A 88 6.42 -13.67 -7.27
CA GLU A 88 5.49 -14.46 -8.08
C GLU A 88 4.14 -14.66 -7.38
N ARG A 89 4.14 -14.85 -6.05
CA ARG A 89 2.90 -14.98 -5.28
C ARG A 89 2.17 -13.65 -5.14
N ILE A 90 2.89 -12.54 -5.00
CA ILE A 90 2.29 -11.20 -5.03
C ILE A 90 1.65 -10.94 -6.40
N GLU A 91 2.36 -11.24 -7.49
CA GLU A 91 1.84 -11.12 -8.85
C GLU A 91 0.60 -12.01 -9.06
N ALA A 92 0.58 -13.22 -8.51
CA ALA A 92 -0.59 -14.10 -8.58
C ALA A 92 -1.84 -13.47 -7.92
N VAL A 93 -1.67 -12.82 -6.77
CA VAL A 93 -2.74 -12.07 -6.09
C VAL A 93 -3.23 -10.90 -6.93
N LEU A 94 -2.32 -10.08 -7.45
CA LEU A 94 -2.66 -8.93 -8.30
C LEU A 94 -3.39 -9.36 -9.59
N ASN A 95 -2.90 -10.41 -10.24
CA ASN A 95 -3.52 -10.95 -11.45
C ASN A 95 -4.92 -11.52 -11.17
N LYS A 96 -5.11 -12.23 -10.06
CA LYS A 96 -6.44 -12.73 -9.66
C LYS A 96 -7.40 -11.57 -9.36
N PHE A 97 -6.94 -10.56 -8.63
CA PHE A 97 -7.73 -9.36 -8.35
C PHE A 97 -8.19 -8.68 -9.64
N MET A 98 -7.28 -8.46 -10.58
CA MET A 98 -7.62 -7.80 -11.85
C MET A 98 -8.54 -8.63 -12.72
N LYS A 99 -8.36 -9.95 -12.76
CA LYS A 99 -9.29 -10.86 -13.43
C LYS A 99 -10.70 -10.72 -12.85
N ASP A 100 -10.82 -10.80 -11.53
CA ASP A 100 -12.11 -10.74 -10.84
C ASP A 100 -12.76 -9.36 -10.96
N PHE A 101 -11.96 -8.30 -11.02
CA PHE A 101 -12.46 -6.96 -11.33
C PHE A 101 -13.07 -6.94 -12.73
N LYS A 102 -12.34 -7.42 -13.74
CA LYS A 102 -12.82 -7.45 -15.12
C LYS A 102 -14.11 -8.25 -15.29
N GLU A 103 -14.24 -9.33 -14.54
CA GLU A 103 -15.40 -10.23 -14.56
C GLU A 103 -16.55 -9.74 -13.65
N GLY A 104 -16.36 -8.67 -12.88
CA GLY A 104 -17.37 -8.14 -11.95
C GLY A 104 -17.55 -9.00 -10.69
N GLU A 105 -16.59 -9.86 -10.39
CA GLU A 105 -16.63 -10.86 -9.32
C GLU A 105 -15.98 -10.41 -8.01
N LEU A 106 -15.55 -9.15 -7.88
CA LEU A 106 -14.86 -8.66 -6.67
C LEU A 106 -15.61 -9.02 -5.38
N LYS A 107 -16.93 -8.75 -5.34
CA LYS A 107 -17.76 -9.07 -4.18
C LYS A 107 -17.94 -10.57 -3.97
N ALA A 108 -18.12 -11.33 -5.05
CA ALA A 108 -18.31 -12.77 -4.99
C ALA A 108 -17.06 -13.50 -4.48
N ASN A 109 -15.89 -12.99 -4.87
CA ASN A 109 -14.58 -13.50 -4.46
C ASN A 109 -14.02 -12.80 -3.21
N CYS A 110 -14.89 -12.15 -2.42
CA CYS A 110 -14.56 -11.56 -1.11
C CYS A 110 -13.42 -10.54 -1.15
N TRP A 111 -13.29 -9.76 -2.23
CA TRP A 111 -12.36 -8.64 -2.29
C TRP A 111 -12.89 -7.43 -1.49
N PRO A 112 -12.01 -6.60 -0.90
CA PRO A 112 -12.43 -5.40 -0.19
C PRO A 112 -13.24 -4.46 -1.09
N SER A 113 -14.39 -3.99 -0.60
CA SER A 113 -15.31 -3.11 -1.33
C SER A 113 -15.00 -1.62 -1.21
N SER A 114 -14.02 -1.25 -0.38
CA SER A 114 -13.55 0.12 -0.18
C SER A 114 -12.05 0.12 0.14
N LEU A 115 -11.27 0.74 -0.73
CA LEU A 115 -9.81 0.89 -0.57
C LEU A 115 -9.50 2.39 -0.64
N SER A 116 -9.70 3.16 0.44
CA SER A 116 -9.17 4.52 0.47
C SER A 116 -8.75 4.97 1.86
N ALA A 117 -7.60 5.64 1.90
CA ALA A 117 -6.89 6.15 3.08
C ALA A 117 -7.48 7.47 3.62
N TYR A 118 -7.08 7.84 4.83
CA TYR A 118 -7.70 8.88 5.67
C TYR A 118 -6.70 9.99 6.09
N VAL A 119 -6.15 10.77 5.14
CA VAL A 119 -5.27 11.93 5.42
C VAL A 119 -5.61 13.13 4.54
N LYS A 120 -5.90 14.29 5.15
CA LYS A 120 -6.39 15.52 4.50
C LYS A 120 -5.42 16.04 3.44
N THR A 121 -5.70 15.73 2.18
CA THR A 121 -4.90 16.12 1.01
C THR A 121 -5.82 16.40 -0.17
N TYR A 122 -5.30 16.98 -1.26
CA TYR A 122 -6.05 17.06 -2.51
C TYR A 122 -6.53 15.67 -3.01
N MET A 123 -5.82 14.60 -2.63
CA MET A 123 -6.20 13.23 -2.96
C MET A 123 -7.49 12.76 -2.25
N ASN A 124 -7.90 13.44 -1.18
CA ASN A 124 -9.16 13.18 -0.48
C ASN A 124 -10.04 14.43 -0.30
N PHE A 125 -9.91 15.43 -1.18
CA PHE A 125 -10.68 16.69 -1.13
C PHE A 125 -10.54 17.48 0.15
N ASN A 126 -9.40 17.37 0.83
CA ASN A 126 -9.22 17.94 2.15
C ASN A 126 -10.24 17.37 3.17
N ILE A 127 -10.57 16.08 3.07
CA ILE A 127 -11.44 15.37 4.02
C ILE A 127 -10.61 14.34 4.79
N GLY A 128 -9.97 14.75 5.87
CA GLY A 128 -9.25 13.85 6.77
C GLY A 128 -9.09 14.47 8.16
N ASN A 129 -8.83 13.62 9.15
CA ASN A 129 -8.72 14.06 10.56
C ASN A 129 -7.33 14.59 10.93
N LEU A 130 -6.34 14.45 10.04
CA LEU A 130 -4.97 14.89 10.25
C LEU A 130 -4.63 16.03 9.29
N THR A 131 -3.81 16.99 9.74
CA THR A 131 -3.16 17.98 8.87
C THR A 131 -2.06 17.36 8.02
N VAL A 132 -1.52 18.13 7.07
CA VAL A 132 -0.38 17.71 6.24
C VAL A 132 0.86 17.51 7.12
N GLU A 133 1.06 18.37 8.11
CA GLU A 133 2.16 18.31 9.06
C GLU A 133 2.06 17.04 9.92
N GLU A 134 0.87 16.74 10.45
CA GLU A 134 0.62 15.53 11.24
C GLU A 134 0.78 14.25 10.39
N GLY A 135 0.35 14.27 9.12
CA GLY A 135 0.56 13.17 8.19
C GLY A 135 2.04 12.96 7.83
N GLY A 136 2.80 14.05 7.71
CA GLY A 136 4.23 14.02 7.39
C GLY A 136 5.12 13.59 8.55
N GLU A 137 4.70 13.84 9.80
CA GLU A 137 5.51 13.58 11.00
C GLU A 137 6.01 12.12 11.04
N ASN A 138 5.15 11.16 10.76
CA ASN A 138 5.54 9.75 10.83
C ASN A 138 6.54 9.36 9.74
N ILE A 139 6.41 9.93 8.54
CA ILE A 139 7.34 9.68 7.43
C ILE A 139 8.73 10.18 7.82
N VAL A 140 8.80 11.41 8.34
CA VAL A 140 10.05 12.03 8.80
C VAL A 140 10.65 11.23 9.95
N ARG A 141 9.84 10.83 10.94
CA ARG A 141 10.28 10.01 12.06
C ARG A 141 10.94 8.71 11.60
N LEU A 142 10.30 7.99 10.66
CA LEU A 142 10.84 6.73 10.13
C LEU A 142 12.12 6.93 9.31
N ALA A 143 12.20 8.02 8.55
CA ALA A 143 13.38 8.37 7.77
C ALA A 143 14.60 8.71 8.65
N LEU A 144 14.36 9.25 9.85
CA LEU A 144 15.41 9.70 10.78
C LEU A 144 15.75 8.68 11.88
N LEU A 145 15.17 7.47 11.86
CA LEU A 145 15.49 6.44 12.84
C LEU A 145 16.99 6.06 12.76
N PRO A 146 17.65 5.82 13.91
CA PRO A 146 19.08 5.51 13.96
C PRO A 146 19.41 4.21 13.22
N LYS A 147 20.69 4.06 12.84
CA LYS A 147 21.20 2.83 12.21
C LYS A 147 20.84 1.60 13.05
N GLY A 148 20.41 0.54 12.38
CA GLY A 148 19.93 -0.68 13.05
C GLY A 148 18.46 -0.63 13.51
N GLY A 149 17.73 0.44 13.21
CA GLY A 149 16.27 0.47 13.46
C GLY A 149 15.49 -0.59 12.68
N PRO A 150 14.19 -0.77 12.99
CA PRO A 150 13.38 -1.87 12.48
C PRO A 150 13.24 -1.88 10.95
N SER A 151 12.95 -3.07 10.41
CA SER A 151 12.72 -3.31 8.98
C SER A 151 11.54 -4.27 8.79
N GLY A 152 10.78 -4.08 7.70
CA GLY A 152 9.63 -4.93 7.36
C GLY A 152 8.43 -4.79 8.29
N LEU A 153 8.25 -3.63 8.92
CA LEU A 153 7.12 -3.34 9.80
C LEU A 153 6.14 -2.37 9.13
N PHE A 154 4.86 -2.51 9.45
CA PHE A 154 3.83 -1.55 9.11
C PHE A 154 3.58 -0.62 10.32
N PHE A 155 3.64 0.69 10.10
CA PHE A 155 3.42 1.70 11.14
C PHE A 155 2.14 2.47 10.85
N SER A 156 1.22 2.49 11.82
CA SER A 156 0.08 3.40 11.81
C SER A 156 0.36 4.47 12.85
N GLN A 157 0.52 5.72 12.40
CA GLN A 157 1.05 6.80 13.25
C GLN A 157 2.36 6.34 13.92
N LYS A 158 2.52 6.53 15.23
CA LYS A 158 3.78 6.24 15.92
C LYS A 158 3.93 4.77 16.33
N GLU A 159 2.93 3.93 16.08
CA GLU A 159 2.86 2.56 16.58
C GLU A 159 3.03 1.51 15.49
N VAL A 160 3.63 0.37 15.86
CA VAL A 160 3.66 -0.81 15.01
C VAL A 160 2.25 -1.38 14.94
N SER A 161 1.71 -1.48 13.73
CA SER A 161 0.41 -2.06 13.50
C SER A 161 0.58 -3.53 13.12
N PRO A 162 -0.12 -4.46 13.78
CA PRO A 162 -0.12 -5.87 13.40
C PRO A 162 -0.70 -6.03 11.99
N LEU A 163 -0.04 -6.87 11.17
CA LEU A 163 -0.52 -7.26 9.84
C LEU A 163 -1.86 -7.99 9.91
#